data_AF-A0A372P040-F1
#
_entry.id   AF-A0A372P040-F1
#
_cell.length_a   1.000
_cell.length_b   1.000
_cell.length_c   1.000
_cell.angle_alpha   90.00
_cell.angle_beta   90.00
_cell.angle_gamma   90.00
#
_symmetry.space_group_name_H-M   'P 1'
#
loop_
_entity.id
_entity.type
_entity.pdbx_description
1 polymer ?
#
loop_
_entity_poly.entity_id
_entity_poly.type
_entity_poly.pdbx_seq_one_letter_code
_entity_poly.pdbx_strand_id
1 'polypeptide(L)'
;MITDLIQTIDRTVTLAQVRFNTESDGCNFCWRLILDGEEIIVESVDIQAPVFTSKDWIEAIQKYKHHISVKDCNVLVDASGNALITEAK
;
A
#
# COMPACT_ATOMS: atom_id res chain seq x y z
N MET A 1 -8.58 8.20 21.55
CA MET A 1 -8.93 7.37 20.39
C MET A 1 -9.07 8.31 19.22
N ILE A 2 -8.06 8.37 18.35
CA ILE A 2 -8.15 9.11 17.10
C ILE A 2 -8.45 8.04 16.05
N THR A 3 -9.72 7.82 15.75
CA THR A 3 -10.11 7.18 14.49
C THR A 3 -9.88 8.23 13.42
N ASP A 4 -8.68 8.26 12.85
CA ASP A 4 -8.49 8.90 11.57
C ASP A 4 -9.45 8.18 10.61
N LEU A 5 -10.47 8.89 10.14
CA LEU A 5 -11.27 8.42 9.02
C LEU A 5 -10.28 8.06 7.92
N ILE A 6 -10.26 6.80 7.47
CA ILE A 6 -9.59 6.48 6.22
C ILE A 6 -10.33 7.33 5.17
N GLN A 7 -9.69 8.42 4.76
CA GLN A 7 -10.18 9.26 3.68
C GLN A 7 -10.28 8.36 2.46
N THR A 8 -11.44 8.36 1.79
CA THR A 8 -11.57 7.65 0.52
C THR A 8 -10.52 8.21 -0.44
N ILE A 9 -9.66 7.34 -0.95
CA ILE A 9 -8.63 7.69 -1.93
C ILE A 9 -9.11 7.21 -3.28
N ASP A 10 -9.03 8.08 -4.28
CA ASP A 10 -9.24 7.74 -5.68
C ASP A 10 -8.25 8.57 -6.50
N ARG A 11 -7.15 7.97 -6.93
CA ARG A 11 -6.11 8.66 -7.71
C ARG A 11 -5.26 7.72 -8.56
N THR A 12 -4.71 8.27 -9.63
CA THR A 12 -3.64 7.66 -10.43
C THR A 12 -2.29 7.98 -9.80
N VAL A 13 -1.40 6.99 -9.73
CA VAL A 13 -0.04 7.13 -9.17
C VAL A 13 0.99 6.54 -10.12
N THR A 14 2.21 7.05 -10.06
CA THR A 14 3.33 6.52 -10.87
C THR A 14 3.85 5.20 -10.30
N LEU A 15 3.80 5.02 -8.99
CA LEU A 15 4.20 3.79 -8.31
C LEU A 15 3.34 3.53 -7.08
N ALA A 16 2.71 2.36 -7.05
CA ALA A 16 2.13 1.77 -5.84
C ALA A 16 3.03 0.63 -5.36
N GLN A 17 3.36 0.61 -4.06
CA GLN A 17 4.10 -0.48 -3.43
C GLN A 17 3.31 -1.04 -2.24
N VAL A 18 3.11 -2.35 -2.24
CA VAL A 18 2.45 -3.10 -1.16
C VAL A 18 3.53 -3.78 -0.34
N ARG A 19 3.57 -3.46 0.95
CA ARG A 19 4.47 -4.09 1.92
C ARG A 19 3.66 -4.94 2.89
N PHE A 20 3.88 -6.25 2.86
CA PHE A 20 3.36 -7.15 3.89
C PHE A 20 4.15 -6.97 5.19
N ASN A 21 3.44 -6.86 6.31
CA ASN A 21 4.04 -6.90 7.61
C ASN A 21 3.89 -8.30 8.22
N THR A 22 5.02 -8.97 8.44
CA THR A 22 5.04 -10.35 8.98
C THR A 22 4.61 -10.43 10.45
N GLU A 23 4.56 -9.29 11.15
CA GLU A 23 4.20 -9.18 12.56
C GLU A 23 2.88 -8.41 12.71
N SER A 24 1.86 -8.78 11.92
CA SER A 24 0.57 -8.09 11.97
C SER A 24 -0.15 -8.32 13.31
N ASP A 25 -0.61 -7.22 13.94
CA ASP A 25 -1.45 -7.21 15.14
C ASP A 25 -2.91 -6.85 14.82
N GLY A 26 -3.25 -6.72 13.54
CA GLY A 26 -4.59 -6.31 13.07
C GLY A 26 -4.95 -4.85 13.33
N CYS A 27 -4.04 -4.03 13.87
CA CYS A 27 -4.31 -2.62 14.23
C CYS A 27 -3.20 -1.66 13.77
N ASN A 28 -1.95 -1.91 14.16
CA ASN A 28 -0.80 -1.04 13.92
C ASN A 28 0.17 -1.62 12.87
N PHE A 29 0.02 -2.92 12.60
CA PHE A 29 0.91 -3.70 11.74
C PHE A 29 0.14 -4.35 10.58
N CYS A 30 -0.83 -3.66 9.99
CA CYS A 30 -1.53 -4.13 8.79
C CYS A 30 -0.70 -3.96 7.51
N TRP A 31 -1.33 -4.13 6.35
CA TRP A 31 -0.73 -3.86 5.06
C TRP A 31 -0.38 -2.39 4.93
N ARG A 32 0.81 -2.11 4.40
CA ARG A 32 1.23 -0.75 4.08
C ARG A 32 1.18 -0.59 2.57
N LEU A 33 0.39 0.39 2.14
CA LEU A 33 0.32 0.82 0.76
C LEU A 33 1.07 2.14 0.63
N ILE A 34 2.07 2.17 -0.23
CA ILE A 34 2.92 3.34 -0.46
C ILE A 34 2.58 3.85 -1.86
N LEU A 35 2.12 5.08 -1.95
CA LEU A 35 1.61 5.73 -3.15
C LEU A 35 2.48 6.94 -3.47
N ASP A 36 3.34 6.83 -4.48
CA ASP A 36 4.33 7.87 -4.83
C ASP A 36 5.15 8.37 -3.62
N GLY A 37 5.48 7.46 -2.70
CA GLY A 37 6.23 7.72 -1.48
C GLY A 37 5.39 8.09 -0.26
N GLU A 38 4.08 8.30 -0.41
CA GLU A 38 3.14 8.52 0.70
C GLU A 38 2.64 7.18 1.25
N GLU A 39 2.90 6.91 2.53
CA GLU A 39 2.51 5.65 3.16
C GLU A 39 1.16 5.76 3.88
N ILE A 40 0.27 4.80 3.61
CA ILE A 40 -1.00 4.62 4.32
C ILE A 40 -1.16 3.18 4.79
N ILE A 41 -1.98 3.01 5.84
CA ILE A 41 -2.36 1.70 6.36
C ILE A 41 -3.68 1.29 5.71
N VAL A 42 -3.74 0.06 5.22
CA VAL A 42 -4.93 -0.52 4.59
C VAL A 42 -5.23 -1.90 5.18
N GLU A 43 -6.49 -2.29 5.15
CA GLU A 43 -6.95 -3.58 5.68
C GLU A 43 -6.68 -4.71 4.69
N SER A 44 -6.96 -4.45 3.41
CA SER A 44 -6.77 -5.42 2.33
C SER A 44 -6.29 -4.74 1.06
N VAL A 45 -5.67 -5.52 0.16
CA VAL A 45 -5.25 -5.06 -1.16
C VAL A 45 -5.64 -6.11 -2.21
N ASP A 46 -6.44 -5.70 -3.18
CA ASP A 46 -6.67 -6.43 -4.43
C ASP A 46 -5.90 -5.75 -5.58
N ILE A 47 -5.19 -6.52 -6.38
CA ILE A 47 -4.37 -6.03 -7.49
C ILE A 47 -4.83 -6.67 -8.79
N GLN A 48 -5.37 -5.84 -9.68
CA GLN A 48 -5.85 -6.19 -11.01
C GLN A 48 -4.99 -5.45 -12.06
N ALA A 49 -3.68 -5.62 -11.96
CA ALA A 49 -2.67 -5.00 -12.83
C ALA A 49 -1.37 -5.83 -12.85
N PRO A 50 -0.48 -5.66 -13.85
CA PRO A 50 0.84 -6.26 -13.89
C PRO A 50 1.70 -5.85 -12.70
N VAL A 51 2.32 -6.84 -12.05
CA VAL A 51 3.13 -6.63 -10.86
C VAL A 51 4.61 -6.96 -11.10
N PHE A 52 5.47 -6.33 -10.32
CA PHE A 52 6.87 -6.72 -10.18
C PHE A 52 7.28 -6.66 -8.71
N THR A 53 8.38 -7.31 -8.34
CA THR A 53 8.92 -7.23 -6.99
C THR A 53 10.00 -6.16 -6.91
N SER A 54 9.97 -5.32 -5.87
CA SER A 54 11.07 -4.41 -5.52
C SER A 54 11.44 -4.55 -4.04
N LYS A 55 12.48 -3.84 -3.60
CA LYS A 55 12.87 -3.79 -2.19
C LYS A 55 13.51 -2.45 -1.85
N ASP A 56 13.28 -1.99 -0.63
CA ASP A 56 13.85 -0.76 -0.09
C ASP A 56 14.68 -1.07 1.16
N TRP A 57 15.75 -0.30 1.37
CA TRP A 57 16.54 -0.36 2.59
C TRP A 57 15.88 0.50 3.67
N ILE A 58 15.52 -0.12 4.80
CA ILE A 58 14.89 0.59 5.92
C ILE A 58 15.95 0.83 6.99
N GLU A 59 16.46 2.07 7.03
CA GLU A 59 17.58 2.47 7.90
C GLU A 59 17.29 2.18 9.38
N ALA A 60 16.07 2.46 9.86
CA ALA A 60 15.70 2.29 11.27
C ALA A 60 15.85 0.84 11.78
N ILE A 61 15.78 -0.16 10.90
CA ILE A 61 15.87 -1.59 11.27
C ILE A 61 17.04 -2.29 10.58
N GLN A 62 17.87 -1.56 9.82
CA GLN A 62 19.05 -2.06 9.10
C GLN A 62 18.75 -3.32 8.25
N LYS A 63 17.62 -3.31 7.53
CA LYS A 63 17.16 -4.45 6.71
C LYS A 63 16.51 -3.99 5.42
N TYR A 64 16.66 -4.81 4.38
CA TYR A 64 15.82 -4.72 3.19
C TYR A 64 14.40 -5.21 3.49
N LYS A 65 13.40 -4.48 3.03
CA LYS A 65 12.01 -4.92 3.00
C LYS A 65 11.57 -5.03 1.56
N HIS A 66 10.91 -6.14 1.24
CA HIS A 66 10.41 -6.42 -0.10
C HIS A 66 9.00 -5.88 -0.28
N HIS A 67 8.68 -5.52 -1.52
CA HIS A 67 7.41 -4.97 -1.96
C HIS A 67 6.88 -5.73 -3.18
N ILE A 68 5.56 -5.83 -3.28
CA ILE A 68 4.89 -6.03 -4.57
C ILE A 68 4.60 -4.63 -5.12
N SER A 69 4.96 -4.38 -6.37
CA SER A 69 4.95 -3.05 -6.95
C SER A 69 4.18 -3.02 -8.27
N VAL A 70 3.48 -1.91 -8.49
CA VAL A 70 2.66 -1.65 -9.69
C VAL A 70 3.01 -0.26 -10.18
N LYS A 71 3.34 -0.12 -11.46
CA LYS A 71 3.61 1.18 -12.10
C LYS A 71 2.35 1.71 -12.76
N ASP A 72 2.25 3.04 -12.82
CA ASP A 72 1.26 3.78 -13.63
C ASP A 72 -0.15 3.18 -13.47
N CYS A 73 -0.67 3.26 -12.25
CA CYS A 73 -1.89 2.55 -11.84
C CYS A 73 -2.90 3.46 -11.15
N ASN A 74 -4.16 3.06 -11.19
CA ASN A 74 -5.22 3.69 -10.41
C ASN A 74 -5.36 2.98 -9.06
N VAL A 75 -5.58 3.76 -8.01
CA VAL A 75 -5.76 3.26 -6.65
C VAL A 75 -7.05 3.82 -6.06
N LEU A 76 -7.94 2.92 -5.66
CA LEU A 76 -9.13 3.21 -4.87
C LEU A 76 -8.96 2.65 -3.47
N VAL A 77 -9.21 3.44 -2.43
CA VAL A 77 -9.31 2.95 -1.04
C VAL A 77 -10.66 3.36 -0.48
N ASP A 78 -11.46 2.38 -0.06
CA ASP A 78 -12.78 2.63 0.51
C ASP A 78 -12.72 3.04 2.00
N ALA A 79 -13.87 3.41 2.57
CA ALA A 79 -13.96 3.82 3.97
C ALA A 79 -13.67 2.69 4.98
N SER A 80 -13.62 1.42 4.53
CA SER A 80 -13.24 0.25 5.33
C SER A 80 -11.75 -0.07 5.21
N GLY A 81 -11.00 0.70 4.40
CA GLY A 81 -9.58 0.47 4.17
C GLY A 81 -9.28 -0.64 3.17
N ASN A 82 -10.24 -1.07 2.34
CA ASN A 82 -9.96 -2.00 1.25
C ASN A 82 -9.39 -1.24 0.06
N ALA A 83 -8.19 -1.62 -0.38
CA ALA A 83 -7.53 -1.04 -1.53
C ALA A 83 -7.75 -1.90 -2.79
N LEU A 84 -8.10 -1.25 -3.90
CA LEU A 84 -8.13 -1.83 -5.24
C LEU A 84 -7.11 -1.09 -6.11
N ILE A 85 -6.19 -1.83 -6.72
CA ILE A 85 -5.19 -1.32 -7.67
C ILE A 85 -5.50 -1.86 -9.05
N THR A 86 -5.69 -0.99 -10.04
CA THR A 86 -5.94 -1.39 -11.44
C THR A 86 -4.97 -0.69 -12.39
N GLU A 87 -4.82 -1.19 -13.61
CA GLU A 87 -4.09 -0.47 -14.66
C GLU A 87 -4.68 0.94 -14.88
N ALA A 88 -3.81 1.92 -15.13
CA ALA A 88 -4.24 3.20 -15.69
C ALA A 88 -4.70 2.98 -17.14
N LYS A 89 -5.81 3.62 -17.52
CA LYS A 89 -6.33 3.60 -18.90
C LYS A 89 -5.73 4.72 -19.74
#